data_AF-A0A840YJU3-F1
#
_entry.id   AF-A0A840YJU3-F1
#
_cell.length_a   1.000
_cell.length_b   1.000
_cell.length_c   1.000
_cell.angle_alpha   90.00
_cell.angle_beta   90.00
_cell.angle_gamma   90.00
#
_symmetry.space_group_name_H-M   'P 1'
#
loop_
_entity.id
_entity.type
_entity.pdbx_description
1 polymer ?
#
loop_
_entity_poly.entity_id
_entity_poly.type
_entity_poly.pdbx_seq_one_letter_code
_entity_poly.pdbx_strand_id
1 'polypeptide(L)'
;MLRDPDGWRMRTLSGARWNMVRGATERAFTLNTYRVLLTRARYKTVIWIPPGSPAGDAWHDPTRDAAEMDAVAAYLLACGARPLEATPATETLPGLL
;
A
#
# COMPACT_ATOMS: atom_id res chain seq x y z
N MET A 1 5.39 4.75 -2.41
CA MET A 1 5.69 6.14 -1.98
C MET A 1 5.13 6.34 -0.60
N LEU A 2 5.74 7.16 0.25
CA LEU A 2 5.18 7.53 1.55
C LEU A 2 4.90 9.02 1.61
N ARG A 3 3.84 9.40 2.33
CA ARG A 3 3.51 10.80 2.57
C ARG A 3 4.04 11.22 3.93
N ASP A 4 4.89 12.23 3.92
CA ASP A 4 5.38 12.94 5.11
C ASP A 4 4.80 14.36 5.14
N PRO A 5 4.97 15.10 6.26
CA PRO A 5 4.63 16.52 6.35
C PRO A 5 5.29 17.35 5.23
N ASP A 6 6.55 17.06 4.89
CA ASP A 6 7.33 17.79 3.88
C ASP A 6 7.06 17.34 2.43
N GLY A 7 6.13 16.39 2.24
CA GLY A 7 5.71 15.92 0.92
C GLY A 7 5.94 14.43 0.68
N TRP A 8 6.13 14.05 -0.58
CA TRP A 8 6.20 12.65 -1.00
C TRP A 8 7.63 12.10 -0.99
N ARG A 9 7.88 11.06 -0.19
CA ARG A 9 9.09 10.23 -0.23
C ARG A 9 8.98 9.16 -1.31
N MET A 10 9.83 9.29 -2.31
CA MET A 10 9.99 8.35 -3.41
C MET A 10 11.05 7.32 -3.03
N ARG A 11 10.68 6.05 -3.04
CA ARG A 11 11.57 4.94 -2.72
C ARG A 11 11.42 3.80 -3.71
N THR A 12 12.53 3.13 -3.96
CA THR A 12 12.61 1.92 -4.78
C THR A 12 13.12 0.76 -3.91
N LEU A 13 12.57 -0.42 -4.12
CA LEU A 13 13.01 -1.63 -3.42
C LEU A 13 14.14 -2.27 -4.24
N SER A 14 15.30 -2.43 -3.64
CA SER A 14 16.43 -3.14 -4.25
C SER A 14 16.99 -4.14 -3.25
N GLY A 15 16.95 -5.43 -3.63
CA GLY A 15 17.18 -6.53 -2.71
C GLY A 15 16.16 -6.50 -1.56
N ALA A 16 16.65 -6.49 -0.32
CA ALA A 16 15.83 -6.46 0.89
C ALA A 16 15.73 -5.06 1.54
N ARG A 17 16.01 -3.97 0.78
CA ARG A 17 16.04 -2.61 1.35
C ARG A 17 15.35 -1.59 0.47
N TRP A 18 14.66 -0.67 1.13
CA TRP A 18 14.16 0.55 0.52
C TRP A 18 15.28 1.57 0.34
N ASN A 19 15.41 2.11 -0.87
CA ASN A 19 16.37 3.15 -1.21
C ASN A 19 15.63 4.39 -1.69
N MET A 20 16.10 5.57 -1.28
CA MET A 20 15.52 6.84 -1.72
C MET A 20 15.85 7.10 -3.19
N VAL A 21 14.82 7.41 -3.99
CA VAL A 21 15.00 7.82 -5.39
C VAL A 21 15.50 9.26 -5.41
N ARG A 22 16.75 9.47 -5.80
CA ARG A 22 17.39 10.80 -5.82
C ARG A 22 17.18 11.54 -7.14
N GLY A 23 17.09 10.83 -8.26
CA GLY A 23 16.95 11.42 -9.59
C GLY A 23 15.59 12.09 -9.80
N ALA A 24 15.58 13.37 -10.17
CA ALA A 24 14.34 14.13 -10.38
C ALA A 24 13.41 13.50 -11.42
N THR A 25 13.98 13.02 -12.53
CA THR A 25 13.24 12.34 -13.61
C THR A 25 12.58 11.05 -13.13
N GLU A 26 13.31 10.22 -12.39
CA GLU A 26 12.79 8.95 -11.86
C GLU A 26 11.69 9.16 -10.80
N ARG A 27 11.84 10.21 -9.98
CA ARG A 27 10.77 10.66 -9.07
C ARG A 27 9.51 11.08 -9.84
N ALA A 28 9.67 11.85 -10.91
CA ALA A 28 8.55 12.29 -11.75
C ALA A 28 7.85 11.10 -12.43
N PHE A 29 8.61 10.14 -12.95
CA PHE A 29 8.05 8.91 -13.52
C PHE A 29 7.30 8.09 -12.48
N THR A 30 7.87 7.89 -11.29
CA THR A 30 7.21 7.18 -10.20
C THR A 30 5.89 7.87 -9.85
N LEU A 31 5.89 9.20 -9.65
CA LEU A 31 4.66 9.96 -9.37
C LEU A 31 3.61 9.74 -10.46
N ASN A 32 4.01 9.84 -11.72
CA ASN A 32 3.10 9.71 -12.84
C ASN A 32 2.48 8.31 -12.91
N THR A 33 3.26 7.25 -12.65
CA THR A 33 2.75 5.88 -12.57
C THR A 33 1.61 5.77 -11.55
N TYR A 34 1.80 6.29 -10.33
CA TYR A 34 0.73 6.26 -9.32
C TYR A 34 -0.47 7.12 -9.72
N ARG A 35 -0.25 8.32 -10.31
CA ARG A 35 -1.36 9.16 -10.80
C ARG A 35 -2.16 8.42 -11.87
N VAL A 36 -1.50 7.78 -12.83
CA VAL A 36 -2.17 7.00 -13.88
C VAL A 36 -2.94 5.84 -13.28
N LEU A 37 -2.36 5.08 -12.34
CA LEU A 37 -3.05 3.97 -11.68
C LEU A 37 -4.31 4.44 -10.95
N LEU A 38 -4.21 5.51 -10.15
CA LEU A 38 -5.32 6.02 -9.34
C LEU A 38 -6.39 6.74 -10.17
N THR A 39 -6.01 7.41 -11.25
CA THR A 39 -6.99 8.08 -12.15
C THR A 39 -7.66 7.11 -13.12
N ARG A 40 -7.02 5.96 -13.41
CA ARG A 40 -7.63 4.86 -14.18
C ARG A 40 -8.39 3.87 -13.32
N ALA A 41 -8.29 3.96 -12.00
CA ALA A 41 -9.13 3.17 -11.09
C ALA A 41 -10.60 3.42 -11.47
N ARG A 42 -11.33 2.33 -11.74
CA ARG A 42 -12.73 2.37 -12.15
C ARG A 42 -13.63 1.98 -10.99
N TYR A 43 -14.93 2.03 -11.22
CA TYR A 43 -15.91 1.52 -10.26
C TYR A 43 -15.54 0.09 -9.84
N LYS A 44 -15.55 -0.17 -8.52
CA LYS A 44 -15.11 -1.43 -7.87
C LYS A 44 -13.60 -1.73 -7.85
N THR A 45 -12.72 -0.75 -8.09
CA THR A 45 -11.29 -0.95 -7.78
C THR A 45 -11.08 -1.00 -6.26
N VAL A 46 -10.50 -2.09 -5.78
CA VAL A 46 -10.11 -2.27 -4.37
C VAL A 46 -8.60 -2.06 -4.27
N ILE A 47 -8.18 -1.21 -3.33
CA ILE A 47 -6.77 -1.03 -2.97
C ILE A 47 -6.55 -1.80 -1.67
N TRP A 48 -5.74 -2.85 -1.72
CA TRP A 48 -5.38 -3.61 -0.54
C TRP A 48 -4.07 -3.09 0.07
N ILE A 49 -4.09 -2.75 1.37
CA ILE A 49 -2.92 -2.37 2.15
C ILE A 49 -2.65 -3.49 3.17
N PRO A 50 -1.62 -4.32 2.96
CA PRO A 50 -1.35 -5.44 3.86
C PRO A 50 -1.01 -4.96 5.27
N PRO A 51 -1.30 -5.76 6.32
CA PRO A 51 -0.70 -5.51 7.62
C PRO A 51 0.82 -5.51 7.46
N GLY A 52 1.47 -4.50 8.02
CA GLY A 52 2.93 -4.49 8.03
C GLY A 52 3.47 -5.49 9.05
N SER A 53 4.79 -5.65 9.04
CA SER A 53 5.57 -6.50 9.92
C SER A 53 6.11 -5.67 11.10
N PRO A 54 5.63 -5.93 12.32
CA PRO A 54 6.19 -5.37 13.55
C PRO A 54 7.67 -5.75 13.73
N ALA A 55 8.46 -4.83 14.30
CA ALA A 55 9.87 -5.09 14.61
C ALA A 55 10.08 -6.21 15.65
N GLY A 56 9.06 -6.49 16.48
CA GLY A 56 9.10 -7.52 17.52
C GLY A 56 8.75 -8.94 17.04
N ASP A 57 8.36 -9.12 15.77
CA ASP A 57 7.95 -10.42 15.26
C ASP A 57 9.16 -11.31 14.94
N ALA A 58 9.03 -12.61 15.24
CA ALA A 58 10.06 -13.61 14.92
C ALA A 58 10.39 -13.68 13.42
N TRP A 59 9.46 -13.25 12.56
CA TRP A 59 9.60 -13.19 11.11
C TRP A 59 9.51 -11.74 10.60
N HIS A 60 10.27 -10.85 11.22
CA HIS A 60 10.28 -9.43 10.86
C HIS A 60 10.74 -9.19 9.41
N ASP A 61 9.90 -8.52 8.63
CA ASP A 61 10.19 -8.08 7.27
C ASP A 61 10.40 -6.56 7.24
N PRO A 62 11.65 -6.07 7.14
CA PRO A 62 11.96 -4.65 7.16
C PRO A 62 11.46 -3.89 5.91
N THR A 63 11.01 -4.61 4.87
CA THR A 63 10.43 -4.00 3.68
C THR A 63 8.95 -3.66 3.85
N ARG A 64 8.32 -4.12 4.95
CA ARG A 64 6.90 -3.93 5.25
C ARG A 64 6.69 -3.33 6.63
N ASP A 65 7.37 -2.25 6.99
CA ASP A 65 7.19 -1.63 8.31
C ASP A 65 5.69 -1.37 8.66
N ALA A 66 5.28 -1.77 9.87
CA ALA A 66 3.90 -1.68 10.33
C ALA A 66 3.37 -0.24 10.37
N ALA A 67 4.14 0.68 10.95
CA ALA A 67 3.74 2.08 11.06
C ALA A 67 3.61 2.74 9.69
N GLU A 68 4.48 2.37 8.75
CA GLU A 68 4.38 2.85 7.36
C GLU A 68 3.13 2.34 6.64
N MET A 69 2.75 1.06 6.80
CA MET A 69 1.52 0.52 6.20
C MET A 69 0.28 1.18 6.80
N ASP A 70 0.25 1.35 8.12
CA ASP A 70 -0.83 2.04 8.82
C ASP A 70 -0.96 3.50 8.37
N ALA A 71 0.17 4.20 8.18
CA ALA A 71 0.19 5.57 7.68
C ALA A 71 -0.37 5.67 6.24
N VAL A 72 -0.07 4.69 5.38
CA VAL A 72 -0.65 4.63 4.02
C VAL A 72 -2.16 4.40 4.09
N ALA A 73 -2.63 3.48 4.91
CA ALA A 73 -4.06 3.22 5.10
C ALA A 73 -4.78 4.48 5.62
N ALA A 74 -4.24 5.11 6.66
CA ALA A 74 -4.78 6.34 7.24
C ALA A 74 -4.84 7.49 6.21
N TYR A 75 -3.81 7.63 5.38
CA TYR A 75 -3.79 8.64 4.32
C TYR A 75 -4.86 8.41 3.26
N LEU A 76 -5.08 7.17 2.83
CA LEU A 76 -6.13 6.84 1.86
C LEU A 76 -7.53 7.11 2.44
N LEU A 77 -7.76 6.77 3.71
CA LEU A 77 -9.00 7.10 4.42
C LEU A 77 -9.22 8.61 4.50
N ALA A 78 -8.19 9.38 4.84
CA ALA A 78 -8.26 10.85 4.86
C ALA A 78 -8.55 11.47 3.48
N CYS A 79 -8.14 10.77 2.40
CA CYS A 79 -8.45 11.15 1.02
C CYS A 79 -9.88 10.74 0.58
N GLY A 80 -10.67 10.11 1.46
CA GLY A 80 -12.06 9.70 1.19
C GLY A 80 -12.23 8.27 0.69
N ALA A 81 -11.18 7.45 0.70
CA ALA A 81 -11.35 6.02 0.51
C ALA A 81 -12.20 5.43 1.64
N ARG A 82 -12.94 4.37 1.35
CA ARG A 82 -13.82 3.70 2.32
C ARG A 82 -13.31 2.29 2.59
N PRO A 83 -13.28 1.84 3.86
CA PRO A 83 -13.02 0.45 4.16
C PRO A 83 -14.00 -0.45 3.40
N LEU A 84 -13.48 -1.54 2.83
CA LEU A 84 -14.35 -2.58 2.29
C LEU A 84 -14.84 -3.40 3.48
N GLU A 85 -16.15 -3.38 3.73
CA GLU A 85 -16.74 -4.29 4.72
C GLU A 85 -16.51 -5.73 4.27
N ALA A 86 -16.02 -6.57 5.17
CA ALA A 86 -15.90 -7.98 4.89
C ALA A 86 -17.31 -8.52 4.62
N THR A 87 -17.54 -9.03 3.40
CA THR A 87 -18.73 -9.84 3.17
C THR A 87 -18.58 -11.07 4.06
N PRO A 88 -19.52 -11.34 5.00
CA PRO A 88 -19.44 -12.55 5.81
C PRO A 88 -19.41 -13.74 4.85
N ALA A 89 -18.40 -14.58 4.99
CA ALA A 89 -18.20 -15.76 4.15
C ALA A 89 -19.39 -16.72 4.32
N THR A 90 -20.45 -16.50 3.54
CA THR A 90 -21.52 -17.47 3.34
C THR A 90 -21.20 -18.20 2.05
N GLU A 91 -20.13 -19.00 2.08
CA GLU A 91 -19.88 -19.99 1.05
C GLU A 91 -19.84 -21.34 1.77
N THR A 92 -21.02 -21.88 2.04
CA THR A 92 -21.18 -23.34 2.19
C THR A 92 -20.74 -23.96 0.87
N LEU A 93 -19.48 -24.40 0.81
CA LEU A 93 -19.03 -25.33 -0.21
C LEU A 93 -20.03 -26.50 -0.22
N PRO A 94 -20.76 -26.76 -1.31
CA PRO A 94 -21.58 -27.97 -1.38
C PRO A 94 -20.62 -29.14 -1.22
N GLY A 95 -20.90 -29.98 -0.21
CA GLY A 95 -20.08 -31.16 0.08
C GLY A 95 -19.87 -31.96 -1.18
N LEU A 96 -18.60 -32.13 -1.57
CA LEU A 96 -18.22 -33.10 -2.59
C LEU A 96 -18.53 -34.49 -2.02
N LEU A 97 -19.65 -35.06 -2.46
CA LEU A 97 -19.94 -36.49 -2.42
C LEU A 97 -19.17 -37.19 -3.55
#